data_AF-A0A0F9CYC0-F1
#
_entry.id   AF-A0A0F9CYC0-F1
#
_cell.length_a   1.000
_cell.length_b   1.000
_cell.length_c   1.000
_cell.angle_alpha   90.00
_cell.angle_beta   90.00
_cell.angle_gamma   90.00
#
_symmetry.space_group_name_H-M   'P 1'
#
loop_
_entity.id
_entity.type
_entity.pdbx_description
1 polymer ?
#
loop_
_entity_poly.entity_id
_entity_poly.type
_entity_poly.pdbx_seq_one_letter_code
_entity_poly.pdbx_strand_id
1 'polypeptide(L)'
;MENEELNLKLAKWLGWKLHYQYYDEDKRFPYFIPSGKPWRTHKIDGRPLPNFTESLDDCFKWLMPKLVELGFDNVAVQFTWQKGYYGEGHCAHLFRNHIGKTAYANTPALALCKAVEKLIDGKG
;
A
#
# COMPACT_ATOMS: atom_id res chain seq x y z
N MET A 1 -6.35 11.37 7.18
CA MET A 1 -7.01 11.64 5.90
C MET A 1 -6.17 11.18 4.70
N GLU A 2 -5.10 11.85 4.27
CA GLU A 2 -4.32 11.42 3.07
C GLU A 2 -3.84 9.95 3.15
N ASN A 3 -3.33 9.52 4.32
CA ASN A 3 -2.86 8.15 4.53
C ASN A 3 -3.97 7.10 4.53
N GLU A 4 -5.16 7.42 5.03
CA GLU A 4 -6.30 6.50 5.07
C GLU A 4 -6.85 6.27 3.66
N GLU A 5 -6.95 7.35 2.87
CA GLU A 5 -7.33 7.27 1.46
C GLU A 5 -6.32 6.45 0.65
N LEU A 6 -5.02 6.63 0.92
CA LEU A 6 -3.97 5.84 0.31
C LEU A 6 -4.08 4.36 0.69
N ASN A 7 -4.31 4.03 1.97
CA ASN A 7 -4.51 2.64 2.40
C ASN A 7 -5.71 1.98 1.69
N LEU A 8 -6.82 2.71 1.53
CA LEU A 8 -8.00 2.23 0.79
C LEU A 8 -7.72 2.05 -0.70
N LYS A 9 -6.96 2.97 -1.31
CA LYS A 9 -6.56 2.88 -2.72
C LYS A 9 -5.68 1.67 -2.98
N LEU A 10 -4.70 1.42 -2.12
CA LEU A 10 -3.83 0.24 -2.18
C LEU A 10 -4.64 -1.06 -2.01
N ALA A 11 -5.58 -1.12 -1.07
CA ALA A 11 -6.46 -2.26 -0.89
C ALA A 11 -7.30 -2.58 -2.13
N LYS A 12 -7.85 -1.55 -2.78
CA LYS A 12 -8.59 -1.70 -4.05
C LYS A 12 -7.69 -2.21 -5.17
N TRP A 13 -6.46 -1.70 -5.27
CA TRP A 13 -5.49 -2.17 -6.24
C TRP A 13 -5.07 -3.63 -6.02
N LEU A 14 -5.01 -4.08 -4.76
CA LEU A 14 -4.84 -5.50 -4.40
C LEU A 14 -6.07 -6.35 -4.76
N GLY A 15 -7.18 -5.75 -5.22
CA GLY A 15 -8.41 -6.44 -5.56
C GLY A 15 -9.25 -6.85 -4.35
N TRP A 16 -9.00 -6.29 -3.16
CA TRP A 16 -9.74 -6.64 -1.97
C TRP A 16 -11.14 -6.04 -1.96
N LYS A 17 -12.12 -6.87 -1.58
CA LYS A 17 -13.47 -6.42 -1.25
C LYS A 17 -13.47 -5.99 0.21
N LEU A 18 -13.74 -4.70 0.43
CA LEU A 18 -13.83 -4.12 1.76
C LEU A 18 -15.25 -4.26 2.32
N HIS A 19 -15.31 -4.55 3.61
CA HIS A 19 -16.53 -4.76 4.37
C HIS A 19 -16.50 -3.88 5.62
N TYR A 20 -17.68 -3.49 6.08
CA TYR A 20 -17.85 -2.66 7.27
C TYR A 20 -18.81 -3.37 8.20
N GLN A 21 -18.55 -3.24 9.49
CA GLN A 21 -19.46 -3.77 10.50
C GLN A 21 -20.75 -2.94 10.51
N TYR A 22 -21.87 -3.57 10.85
CA TYR A 22 -23.17 -2.92 10.81
C TYR A 22 -23.27 -1.72 11.78
N TYR A 23 -22.48 -1.72 12.86
CA TYR A 23 -22.41 -0.65 13.84
C TYR A 23 -21.41 0.46 13.46
N ASP A 24 -20.66 0.30 12.36
CA ASP A 24 -19.72 1.29 11.85
C ASP A 24 -20.39 2.12 10.76
N GLU A 25 -21.34 2.97 11.17
CA GLU A 25 -22.15 3.80 10.27
C GLU A 25 -21.27 4.73 9.41
N ASP A 26 -20.20 5.25 10.01
CA ASP A 26 -19.24 6.14 9.38
C ASP A 26 -18.22 5.40 8.49
N LYS A 27 -18.25 4.06 8.45
CA LYS A 27 -17.33 3.22 7.66
C LYS A 27 -15.85 3.50 7.95
N ARG A 28 -15.51 3.75 9.22
CA ARG A 28 -14.15 4.11 9.64
C ARG A 28 -13.22 2.92 9.73
N PHE A 29 -13.76 1.72 9.96
CA PHE A 29 -12.97 0.52 10.24
C PHE A 29 -13.24 -0.54 9.16
N PRO A 30 -12.63 -0.40 7.97
CA PRO A 30 -12.75 -1.39 6.91
C PRO A 30 -12.11 -2.73 7.30
N TYR A 31 -12.77 -3.81 6.91
CA TYR A 31 -12.30 -5.19 7.02
C TYR A 31 -12.19 -5.81 5.63
N PHE A 32 -11.34 -6.82 5.49
CA PHE A 32 -11.27 -7.67 4.30
C PHE A 32 -11.20 -9.14 4.70
N ILE A 33 -11.52 -10.03 3.78
CA ILE A 33 -11.36 -11.48 3.97
C ILE A 33 -10.15 -11.92 3.15
N PRO A 34 -9.03 -12.30 3.79
CA PRO A 34 -7.81 -12.69 3.08
C PRO A 34 -8.00 -13.85 2.10
N SER A 35 -8.93 -14.77 2.40
CA SER A 35 -9.23 -15.91 1.52
C SER A 35 -10.07 -15.54 0.29
N GLY A 36 -10.59 -14.31 0.20
CA GLY A 36 -11.50 -13.87 -0.87
C GLY A 36 -12.91 -14.46 -0.80
N LYS A 37 -13.21 -15.27 0.22
CA LYS A 37 -14.54 -15.88 0.40
C LYS A 37 -15.62 -14.85 0.75
N PRO A 38 -16.91 -15.15 0.53
CA PRO A 38 -18.00 -14.20 0.77
C PRO A 38 -18.16 -13.80 2.24
N TRP A 39 -18.31 -12.50 2.50
CA TRP A 39 -18.52 -11.93 3.84
C TRP A 39 -19.67 -12.57 4.63
N ARG A 40 -20.80 -12.82 3.96
CA ARG A 40 -22.01 -13.38 4.58
C ARG A 40 -21.75 -14.69 5.34
N THR A 41 -20.81 -15.50 4.87
CA THR A 41 -20.51 -16.82 5.44
C THR A 41 -19.17 -16.89 6.16
N HIS A 42 -18.27 -15.92 5.94
CA HIS A 42 -16.89 -15.96 6.45
C HIS A 42 -16.48 -14.70 7.22
N LYS A 43 -17.44 -13.93 7.75
CA LYS A 43 -17.16 -12.72 8.54
C LYS A 43 -16.16 -12.93 9.69
N ILE A 44 -16.10 -14.15 10.25
CA ILE A 44 -15.17 -14.51 11.34
C ILE A 44 -13.71 -14.55 10.89
N ASP A 45 -13.47 -14.77 9.59
CA ASP A 45 -12.13 -14.73 8.98
C ASP A 45 -11.71 -13.29 8.63
N GLY A 46 -12.62 -12.33 8.81
CA GLY A 46 -12.39 -10.92 8.52
C GLY A 46 -11.22 -10.37 9.32
N ARG A 47 -10.33 -9.64 8.64
CA ARG A 47 -9.21 -8.91 9.25
C ARG A 47 -9.40 -7.41 9.04
N PRO A 48 -9.02 -6.56 10.00
CA PRO A 48 -8.99 -5.12 9.77
C PRO A 48 -8.05 -4.81 8.60
N LEU A 49 -8.35 -3.75 7.86
CA LEU A 49 -7.48 -3.27 6.80
C LEU A 49 -6.09 -2.94 7.40
N PRO A 50 -4.99 -3.44 6.81
CA PRO A 50 -3.64 -3.10 7.26
C PRO A 50 -3.34 -1.61 7.08
N ASN A 51 -2.54 -1.05 7.98
CA ASN A 51 -2.07 0.33 7.87
C ASN A 51 -0.76 0.37 7.09
N PHE A 52 -0.85 0.24 5.76
CA PHE A 52 0.33 0.19 4.88
C PHE A 52 1.23 1.41 5.05
N THR A 53 0.65 2.60 5.23
CA THR A 53 1.42 3.86 5.37
C THR A 53 2.31 3.92 6.62
N GLU A 54 2.06 3.07 7.62
CA GLU A 54 2.81 3.03 8.87
C GLU A 54 3.55 1.70 9.10
N SER A 55 3.13 0.63 8.42
CA SER A 55 3.66 -0.72 8.62
C SER A 55 4.36 -1.24 7.37
N LEU A 56 5.70 -1.26 7.42
CA LEU A 56 6.50 -1.81 6.35
C LEU A 56 6.28 -3.34 6.22
N ASP A 57 6.01 -4.03 7.33
CA ASP A 57 5.67 -5.45 7.34
C ASP A 57 4.38 -5.73 6.57
N ASP A 58 3.35 -4.88 6.72
CA ASP A 58 2.11 -5.02 5.94
C ASP A 58 2.34 -4.74 4.45
N CYS A 59 3.22 -3.79 4.13
CA CYS A 59 3.63 -3.56 2.75
C CYS A 59 4.33 -4.79 2.15
N PHE A 60 5.30 -5.37 2.86
CA PHE A 60 6.01 -6.58 2.41
C PHE A 60 5.08 -7.79 2.32
N LYS A 61 4.13 -7.91 3.23
CA LYS A 61 3.20 -9.05 3.24
C LYS A 61 2.21 -9.02 2.08
N TRP A 62 1.74 -7.83 1.68
CA TRP A 62 0.61 -7.72 0.76
C TRP A 62 0.92 -7.01 -0.55
N LEU A 63 1.67 -5.89 -0.52
CA LEU A 63 1.98 -5.12 -1.73
C LEU A 63 3.08 -5.80 -2.55
N MET A 64 4.11 -6.32 -1.89
CA MET A 64 5.27 -6.89 -2.56
C MET A 64 4.96 -8.13 -3.41
N PRO A 65 4.16 -9.12 -2.94
CA PRO A 65 3.74 -10.22 -3.80
C PRO A 65 3.05 -9.73 -5.08
N LYS A 66 2.17 -8.72 -4.96
CA LYS A 66 1.49 -8.13 -6.11
C LYS A 66 2.44 -7.43 -7.08
N LEU A 67 3.43 -6.70 -6.56
CA LEU A 67 4.46 -6.07 -7.37
C LEU A 67 5.27 -7.11 -8.17
N VAL A 68 5.65 -8.22 -7.51
CA VAL A 68 6.34 -9.34 -8.17
C VAL A 68 5.49 -9.98 -9.26
N GLU A 69 4.19 -10.22 -9.01
CA GLU A 69 3.25 -10.70 -10.04
C GLU A 69 3.19 -9.79 -11.26
N LEU A 70 3.33 -8.48 -11.06
CA LEU A 70 3.33 -7.47 -12.13
C LEU A 70 4.70 -7.30 -12.80
N GLY A 71 5.71 -8.07 -12.39
CA GLY A 71 7.06 -8.06 -12.95
C GLY A 71 7.96 -6.95 -12.41
N PHE A 72 7.65 -6.39 -11.23
CA PHE A 72 8.59 -5.54 -10.49
C PHE A 72 9.47 -6.44 -9.62
N ASP A 73 10.65 -6.77 -10.13
CA ASP A 73 11.61 -7.69 -9.50
C ASP A 73 12.67 -6.96 -8.67
N ASN A 74 12.78 -5.64 -8.83
CA ASN A 74 13.73 -4.79 -8.11
C ASN A 74 12.99 -3.67 -7.39
N VAL A 75 12.67 -3.91 -6.11
CA VAL A 75 12.12 -2.90 -5.20
C VAL A 75 13.18 -2.55 -4.17
N ALA A 76 13.59 -1.27 -4.14
CA ALA A 76 14.56 -0.76 -3.18
C ALA A 76 13.90 0.31 -2.31
N VAL A 77 13.91 0.11 -1.00
CA VAL A 77 13.52 1.12 -0.01
C VAL A 77 14.78 1.51 0.75
N GLN A 78 15.18 2.78 0.67
CA GLN A 78 16.43 3.26 1.24
C GLN A 78 16.24 4.61 1.95
N PHE A 79 17.00 4.84 3.01
CA PHE A 79 17.11 6.17 3.58
C PHE A 79 18.04 7.02 2.71
N THR A 80 17.64 8.22 2.34
CA THR A 80 18.46 9.10 1.50
C THR A 80 18.79 10.40 2.22
N TRP A 81 20.08 10.64 2.42
CA TRP A 81 20.61 11.95 2.81
C TRP A 81 20.78 12.84 1.57
N GLN A 82 19.70 13.11 0.83
CA GLN A 82 19.81 14.14 -0.22
C GLN A 82 19.61 15.51 0.42
N LYS A 83 20.71 16.19 0.78
CA LYS A 83 20.73 17.64 1.00
C LYS A 83 20.38 18.34 -0.33
N GLY A 84 19.08 18.58 -0.55
CA GLY A 84 18.51 19.17 -1.76
C GLY A 84 16.98 19.18 -1.71
N TYR A 85 16.34 19.74 -2.76
CA TYR A 85 14.91 20.12 -2.96
C TYR A 85 13.78 19.34 -2.26
N TYR A 86 14.01 18.14 -1.72
CA TYR A 86 13.01 17.25 -1.13
C TYR A 86 13.18 16.97 0.38
N GLY A 87 14.24 17.47 1.02
CA GLY A 87 14.46 17.33 2.47
C GLY A 87 14.97 15.94 2.91
N GLU A 88 15.20 15.77 4.21
CA GLU A 88 15.59 14.48 4.81
C GLU A 88 14.42 13.50 4.73
N GLY A 89 14.67 12.26 4.27
CA GLY A 89 13.62 11.26 4.17
C GLY A 89 14.02 9.92 3.58
N HIS A 90 13.04 9.04 3.52
CA HIS A 90 13.11 7.74 2.88
C HIS A 90 12.68 7.85 1.41
N CYS A 91 13.31 7.06 0.57
CA CYS A 91 12.99 6.92 -0.83
C CYS A 91 12.65 5.46 -1.15
N ALA A 92 11.61 5.23 -1.94
CA ALA A 92 11.28 3.92 -2.50
C ALA A 92 11.32 3.97 -4.02
N HIS A 93 12.01 3.00 -4.61
CA HIS A 93 12.12 2.81 -6.05
C HIS A 93 11.50 1.47 -6.45
N LEU A 94 10.57 1.51 -7.40
CA LEU A 94 9.98 0.33 -8.05
C LEU A 94 10.52 0.26 -9.48
N PHE A 95 11.29 -0.77 -9.81
CA PHE A 95 11.86 -0.94 -11.16
C PHE A 95 11.26 -2.14 -11.89
N ARG A 96 10.92 -1.91 -13.16
CA ARG A 96 10.58 -2.95 -14.15
C ARG A 96 11.07 -2.52 -15.52
N ASN A 97 12.00 -3.27 -16.13
CA ASN A 97 12.46 -3.05 -17.52
C ASN A 97 12.69 -1.57 -17.89
N HIS A 98 13.47 -0.84 -17.08
CA HIS A 98 13.78 0.60 -17.22
C HIS A 98 12.66 1.60 -16.89
N ILE A 99 11.46 1.13 -16.52
CA ILE A 99 10.40 1.98 -15.95
C ILE A 99 10.57 1.99 -14.43
N GLY A 100 10.92 3.17 -13.89
CA GLY A 100 11.07 3.41 -12.46
C GLY A 100 9.93 4.26 -11.91
N LYS A 101 9.30 3.83 -10.81
CA LYS A 101 8.46 4.72 -9.98
C LYS A 101 9.22 5.04 -8.70
N THR A 102 9.41 6.32 -8.43
CA THR A 102 10.16 6.80 -7.27
C THR A 102 9.29 7.72 -6.43
N ALA A 103 9.26 7.51 -5.12
CA ALA A 103 8.61 8.41 -4.18
C ALA A 103 9.41 8.61 -2.91
N TYR A 104 9.20 9.77 -2.28
CA TYR A 104 9.87 10.20 -1.05
C TYR A 104 8.84 10.40 0.06
N ALA A 105 9.19 10.04 1.28
CA ALA A 105 8.39 10.30 2.47
C ALA A 105 9.25 10.30 3.74
N ASN A 106 8.67 10.75 4.85
CA ASN A 106 9.32 10.75 6.17
C ASN A 106 9.40 9.35 6.81
N THR A 107 8.73 8.34 6.27
CA THR A 107 8.84 6.93 6.72
C THR A 107 9.05 6.00 5.52
N PRO A 108 9.71 4.84 5.70
CA PRO A 108 9.95 3.90 4.60
C PRO A 108 8.65 3.29 4.08
N ALA A 109 7.70 3.00 4.97
CA ALA A 109 6.40 2.44 4.62
C ALA A 109 5.59 3.41 3.75
N LEU A 110 5.54 4.69 4.13
CA LEU A 110 4.85 5.71 3.34
C LEU A 110 5.55 5.97 2.00
N ALA A 111 6.88 5.95 1.96
CA ALA A 111 7.62 6.11 0.70
C ALA A 111 7.27 4.98 -0.28
N LEU A 112 7.23 3.74 0.20
CA LEU A 112 6.82 2.59 -0.61
C LEU A 112 5.37 2.72 -1.08
N CYS A 113 4.44 3.06 -0.18
CA CYS A 113 3.03 3.27 -0.53
C CYS A 113 2.85 4.34 -1.62
N LYS A 114 3.55 5.48 -1.52
CA LYS A 114 3.50 6.55 -2.53
C LYS A 114 4.13 6.13 -3.86
N ALA A 115 5.16 5.28 -3.85
CA ALA A 115 5.73 4.74 -5.09
C ALA A 115 4.74 3.82 -5.80
N VAL A 116 4.03 2.97 -5.04
CA VAL A 116 2.94 2.11 -5.57
C VAL A 116 1.76 2.97 -6.04
N GLU A 117 1.45 4.06 -5.35
CA GLU A 117 0.42 5.00 -5.81
C GLU A 117 0.76 5.60 -7.18
N LYS A 118 1.99 6.07 -7.38
CA LYS A 118 2.44 6.56 -8.69
C LYS A 118 2.38 5.49 -9.77
N LEU A 119 2.62 4.23 -9.42
CA LEU A 119 2.42 3.10 -10.32
C LEU A 119 0.95 2.98 -10.72
N ILE A 120 0.03 3.01 -9.75
CA ILE A 120 -1.43 2.93 -9.98
C ILE A 120 -1.92 4.07 -10.88
N ASP A 121 -1.46 5.29 -10.61
CA ASP A 121 -1.91 6.49 -11.33
C ASP A 121 -1.24 6.65 -12.71
N GLY A 122 -0.26 5.80 -13.05
CA GLY A 122 0.54 5.93 -14.26
C GLY A 122 1.49 7.14 -14.28
N LYS A 123 1.55 7.94 -13.21
CA LYS A 123 2.36 9.18 -13.13
C LYS A 123 3.84 8.88 -12.93
N GLY A 124 4.71 9.50 -13.73
CA GLY A 124 6.18 9.44 -13.59
C GLY A 124 6.66 10.23 -12.37
#